data_AF-C5T5F9-F1
#
_entry.id   AF-C5T5F9-F1
#
_cell.length_a   1.000
_cell.length_b   1.000
_cell.length_c   1.000
_cell.angle_alpha   90.00
_cell.angle_beta   90.00
_cell.angle_gamma   90.00
#
_symmetry.space_group_name_H-M   'P 1'
#
loop_
_entity.id
_entity.type
_entity.pdbx_description
1 polymer ?
#
loop_
_entity_poly.entity_id
_entity_poly.type
_entity_poly.pdbx_seq_one_letter_code
_entity_poly.pdbx_strand_id
1 'polypeptide(L)'
;MESARAAGLAAAPDAPPARAEAPAAEVREVVREVVHEVEVVREVPVAGPGTVVVDKPLRSGQQVYARGADLVVMAVVSFGAEVIADGNIHVYAPLRGRAIAGARGNTEARIFSTCLEPQLVSIAGIYRTTETELPDNVRGKPAQVRLDGEKLLFEPLA
;
A
#
# COMPACT_ATOMS: atom_id res chain seq x y z
N MET A 1 19.46 49.23 23.51
CA MET A 1 19.88 47.93 24.08
C MET A 1 19.17 47.59 25.39
N GLU A 2 18.77 48.55 26.22
CA GLU A 2 18.06 48.26 27.49
C GLU A 2 16.67 47.62 27.31
N SER A 3 15.88 48.07 26.34
CA SER A 3 14.53 47.52 26.07
C SER A 3 14.56 46.00 25.75
N ALA A 4 15.59 45.53 25.04
CA ALA A 4 15.74 44.12 24.70
C ALA A 4 16.09 43.24 25.90
N ARG A 5 16.83 43.77 26.89
CA ARG A 5 17.17 43.04 28.13
C ARG A 5 15.97 42.92 29.07
N ALA A 6 15.11 43.93 29.13
CA ALA A 6 13.89 43.89 29.95
C ALA A 6 12.89 42.80 29.49
N ALA A 7 12.97 42.38 28.22
CA ALA A 7 12.16 41.30 27.65
C ALA A 7 12.77 39.89 27.81
N GLY A 8 13.88 39.73 28.55
CA GLY A 8 14.45 38.43 28.88
C GLY A 8 15.35 37.79 27.80
N LEU A 9 15.77 38.56 26.79
CA LEU A 9 16.66 38.08 25.74
C LEU A 9 18.13 38.24 26.16
N ALA A 10 18.90 37.15 26.11
CA ALA A 10 20.35 37.16 26.33
C ALA A 10 21.10 37.12 24.98
N ALA A 11 22.23 37.83 24.90
CA ALA A 11 23.09 37.82 23.72
C ALA A 11 23.97 36.55 23.72
N ALA A 12 23.97 35.82 22.62
CA ALA A 12 24.88 34.70 22.38
C ALA A 12 26.25 35.22 21.93
N PRO A 13 27.37 34.57 22.31
CA PRO A 13 28.69 34.95 21.84
C PRO A 13 28.90 34.58 20.37
N ASP A 14 29.68 35.39 19.66
CA ASP A 14 30.01 35.19 18.26
C ASP A 14 30.90 33.95 18.04
N ALA A 15 30.63 33.24 16.95
CA ALA A 15 31.35 32.02 16.58
C ALA A 15 32.76 32.34 16.03
N PRO A 16 33.80 31.53 16.36
CA PRO A 16 35.14 31.72 15.84
C PRO A 16 35.27 31.25 14.37
N PRO A 17 36.24 31.81 13.60
CA PRO A 17 36.39 31.55 12.17
C PRO A 17 36.99 30.17 11.88
N ALA A 18 36.75 29.69 10.65
CA ALA A 18 37.07 28.35 10.20
C ALA A 18 38.56 28.14 9.78
N ARG A 19 39.12 27.06 10.34
CA ARG A 19 40.07 26.06 9.79
C ARG A 19 41.52 26.46 9.44
N ALA A 20 42.46 25.87 10.20
CA ALA A 20 43.79 25.46 9.74
C ALA A 20 43.94 23.94 9.90
N GLU A 21 44.70 23.31 9.01
CA GLU A 21 44.81 21.85 8.79
C GLU A 21 45.23 21.03 10.03
N ALA A 22 44.60 19.87 10.18
CA ALA A 22 44.90 18.85 11.18
C ALA A 22 45.30 17.52 10.47
N PRO A 23 46.13 16.68 11.10
CA PRO A 23 46.91 15.63 10.45
C PRO A 23 46.05 14.42 10.04
N ALA A 24 46.60 13.64 9.10
CA ALA A 24 46.04 12.39 8.61
C ALA A 24 45.72 11.43 9.77
N ALA A 25 44.44 11.32 10.12
CA ALA A 25 43.90 10.28 10.97
C ALA A 25 43.31 9.18 10.08
N GLU A 26 43.78 7.96 10.31
CA GLU A 26 43.45 6.75 9.57
C GLU A 26 41.93 6.56 9.43
N VAL A 27 41.47 6.42 8.20
CA VAL A 27 40.09 6.09 7.85
C VAL A 27 39.85 4.63 8.25
N ARG A 28 39.29 4.40 9.44
CA ARG A 28 38.49 3.19 9.66
C ARG A 28 37.15 3.41 8.99
N GLU A 29 36.97 2.83 7.81
CA GLU A 29 35.66 2.66 7.19
C GLU A 29 34.76 1.88 8.14
N VAL A 30 33.96 2.60 8.92
CA VAL A 30 32.72 2.03 9.43
C VAL A 30 31.75 2.10 8.26
N VAL A 31 31.75 1.03 7.45
CA VAL A 31 30.66 0.75 6.52
C VAL A 31 29.42 0.60 7.38
N ARG A 32 28.72 1.72 7.61
CA ARG A 32 27.39 1.71 8.18
C ARG A 32 26.49 1.27 7.04
N GLU A 33 26.42 -0.05 6.89
CA GLU A 33 25.48 -0.73 6.02
C GLU A 33 24.10 -0.22 6.38
N VAL A 34 23.60 0.74 5.59
CA VAL A 34 22.19 1.09 5.58
C VAL A 34 21.52 -0.13 4.96
N VAL A 35 21.19 -1.09 5.81
CA VAL A 35 20.30 -2.18 5.47
C VAL A 35 18.98 -1.51 5.12
N HIS A 36 18.80 -1.21 3.83
CA HIS A 36 17.46 -1.12 3.27
C HIS A 36 16.88 -2.49 3.53
N GLU A 37 16.05 -2.61 4.58
CA GLU A 37 15.17 -3.74 4.75
C GLU A 37 14.27 -3.75 3.50
N VAL A 38 14.71 -4.50 2.50
CA VAL A 38 13.87 -4.93 1.40
C VAL A 38 12.78 -5.73 2.07
N GLU A 39 11.62 -5.11 2.25
CA GLU A 39 10.45 -5.71 2.86
C GLU A 39 10.18 -7.01 2.11
N VAL A 40 10.52 -8.12 2.76
CA VAL A 40 10.43 -9.46 2.19
C VAL A 40 8.97 -9.64 1.82
N VAL A 41 8.70 -9.73 0.51
CA VAL A 41 7.42 -10.19 -0.02
C VAL A 41 7.14 -11.51 0.69
N ARG A 42 6.29 -11.45 1.72
CA ARG A 42 5.94 -12.63 2.50
C ARG A 42 4.96 -13.41 1.64
N GLU A 43 5.49 -14.14 0.67
CA GLU A 43 4.77 -15.22 0.01
C GLU A 43 4.36 -16.19 1.12
N VAL A 44 3.08 -16.16 1.50
CA VAL A 44 2.52 -17.12 2.44
C VAL A 44 2.37 -18.42 1.63
N PRO A 45 3.20 -19.45 1.83
CA PRO A 45 3.11 -20.66 1.01
C PRO A 45 1.90 -21.44 1.50
N VAL A 46 0.83 -21.46 0.71
CA VAL A 46 -0.32 -22.35 0.96
C VAL A 46 -0.12 -23.60 0.12
N ALA A 47 -0.14 -24.76 0.77
CA ALA A 47 0.01 -26.06 0.10
C ALA A 47 -1.30 -26.41 -0.66
N GLY A 48 -1.24 -26.46 -2.00
CA GLY A 48 -2.33 -26.88 -2.89
C GLY A 48 -2.98 -25.72 -3.68
N PRO A 49 -3.84 -26.01 -4.69
CA PRO A 49 -4.56 -25.02 -5.48
C PRO A 49 -5.76 -24.43 -4.69
N GLY A 50 -5.51 -24.07 -3.43
CA GLY A 50 -6.52 -23.62 -2.49
C GLY A 50 -6.58 -22.10 -2.39
N THR A 51 -7.76 -21.58 -2.08
CA THR A 51 -7.99 -20.18 -1.74
C THR A 51 -7.06 -19.72 -0.60
N VAL A 52 -6.41 -18.57 -0.77
CA VAL A 52 -5.59 -17.94 0.28
C VAL A 52 -6.48 -17.09 1.16
N VAL A 53 -6.37 -17.24 2.49
CA VAL A 53 -7.12 -16.43 3.46
C VAL A 53 -6.18 -15.56 4.27
N VAL A 54 -6.47 -14.25 4.33
CA VAL A 54 -5.74 -13.26 5.12
C VAL A 54 -6.64 -12.73 6.22
N ASP A 55 -6.27 -12.98 7.47
CA ASP A 55 -7.03 -12.60 8.67
C ASP A 55 -6.46 -11.37 9.40
N LYS A 56 -5.34 -10.82 8.91
CA LYS A 56 -4.65 -9.67 9.50
C LYS A 56 -4.77 -8.43 8.64
N PRO A 57 -4.88 -7.23 9.25
CA PRO A 57 -4.86 -5.97 8.51
C PRO A 57 -3.63 -5.85 7.61
N LEU A 58 -3.84 -5.46 6.35
CA LEU A 58 -2.76 -5.13 5.42
C LEU A 58 -2.49 -3.62 5.49
N ARG A 59 -1.24 -3.26 5.78
CA ARG A 59 -0.77 -1.88 5.93
C ARG A 59 -0.09 -1.40 4.65
N SER A 60 0.12 -0.09 4.56
CA SER A 60 0.88 0.51 3.45
C SER A 60 2.22 -0.20 3.23
N GLY A 61 2.57 -0.44 1.97
CA GLY A 61 3.79 -1.17 1.58
C GLY A 61 3.61 -2.68 1.49
N GLN A 62 2.63 -3.24 2.21
CA GLN A 62 2.42 -4.68 2.23
C GLN A 62 1.72 -5.18 0.97
N GLN A 63 2.20 -6.32 0.47
CA GLN A 63 1.60 -7.03 -0.66
C GLN A 63 1.28 -8.47 -0.27
N VAL A 64 0.12 -8.96 -0.70
CA VAL A 64 -0.25 -10.38 -0.67
C VAL A 64 -0.57 -10.84 -2.08
N TYR A 65 -0.02 -12.00 -2.47
CA TYR A 65 -0.30 -12.62 -3.75
C TYR A 65 -0.80 -14.06 -3.59
N ALA A 66 -2.02 -14.32 -4.06
CA ALA A 66 -2.60 -15.66 -4.19
C ALA A 66 -2.34 -16.22 -5.60
N ARG A 67 -1.21 -16.92 -5.74
CA ARG A 67 -0.82 -17.55 -7.00
C ARG A 67 -1.68 -18.78 -7.30
N GLY A 68 -2.28 -18.81 -8.48
CA GLY A 68 -3.12 -19.91 -8.98
C GLY A 68 -4.43 -20.11 -8.22
N ALA A 69 -4.86 -19.12 -7.42
CA ALA A 69 -5.99 -19.25 -6.52
C ALA A 69 -6.75 -17.93 -6.33
N ASP A 70 -7.91 -18.04 -5.70
CA ASP A 70 -8.67 -16.91 -5.17
C ASP A 70 -8.04 -16.40 -3.86
N LEU A 71 -8.27 -15.12 -3.54
CA LEU A 71 -7.84 -14.47 -2.30
C LEU A 71 -9.04 -14.00 -1.50
N VAL A 72 -9.10 -14.37 -0.23
CA VAL A 72 -10.10 -13.91 0.73
C VAL A 72 -9.39 -13.10 1.81
N VAL A 73 -9.86 -11.89 2.07
CA VAL A 73 -9.32 -10.97 3.08
C VAL A 73 -10.40 -10.66 4.08
N MET A 74 -10.17 -11.02 5.34
CA MET A 74 -11.12 -10.83 6.45
C MET A 74 -10.85 -9.54 7.25
N ALA A 75 -9.83 -8.77 6.86
CA ALA A 75 -9.38 -7.57 7.56
C ALA A 75 -9.14 -6.41 6.58
N VAL A 76 -8.98 -5.20 7.12
CA VAL A 76 -8.82 -3.98 6.31
C VAL A 76 -7.62 -4.08 5.36
N VAL A 77 -7.83 -3.65 4.12
CA VAL A 77 -6.76 -3.40 3.14
C VAL A 77 -6.51 -1.90 3.11
N SER A 78 -5.45 -1.45 3.76
CA SER A 78 -5.16 -0.02 3.95
C SER A 78 -4.68 0.65 2.66
N PHE A 79 -4.72 1.98 2.62
CA PHE A 79 -4.01 2.76 1.61
C PHE A 79 -2.54 2.30 1.51
N GLY A 80 -2.07 2.13 0.29
CA GLY A 80 -0.72 1.66 -0.03
C GLY A 80 -0.53 0.15 0.05
N ALA A 81 -1.47 -0.60 0.64
CA ALA A 81 -1.46 -2.06 0.63
C ALA A 81 -1.95 -2.62 -0.71
N GLU A 82 -1.52 -3.82 -1.05
CA GLU A 82 -1.85 -4.47 -2.32
C GLU A 82 -2.25 -5.93 -2.14
N VAL A 83 -3.36 -6.29 -2.77
CA VAL A 83 -3.87 -7.67 -2.80
C VAL A 83 -3.98 -8.14 -4.24
N ILE A 84 -3.34 -9.26 -4.55
CA ILE A 84 -3.21 -9.81 -5.90
C ILE A 84 -3.72 -11.25 -5.88
N ALA A 85 -4.51 -11.62 -6.88
CA ALA A 85 -4.94 -13.00 -7.09
C ALA A 85 -4.95 -13.35 -8.58
N ASP A 86 -4.59 -14.59 -8.90
CA ASP A 86 -4.80 -15.12 -10.25
C ASP A 86 -6.30 -15.43 -10.51
N GLY A 87 -7.06 -15.67 -9.45
CA GLY A 87 -8.52 -15.83 -9.48
C GLY A 87 -9.26 -14.60 -8.97
N ASN A 88 -10.30 -14.83 -8.19
CA ASN A 88 -11.15 -13.81 -7.57
C ASN A 88 -10.49 -13.19 -6.33
N ILE A 89 -10.94 -11.99 -5.98
CA ILE A 89 -10.60 -11.34 -4.71
C ILE A 89 -11.90 -11.09 -3.93
N HIS A 90 -11.92 -11.47 -2.67
CA HIS A 90 -13.00 -11.18 -1.73
C HIS A 90 -12.44 -10.39 -0.55
N VAL A 91 -12.96 -9.20 -0.29
CA VAL A 91 -12.57 -8.38 0.86
C VAL A 91 -13.78 -8.16 1.75
N TYR A 92 -13.79 -8.79 2.92
CA TYR A 92 -14.86 -8.69 3.90
C TYR A 92 -14.57 -7.60 4.95
N ALA A 93 -13.94 -6.51 4.51
CA ALA A 93 -13.57 -5.33 5.29
C ALA A 93 -13.40 -4.13 4.33
N PRO A 94 -13.10 -2.90 4.81
CA PRO A 94 -12.79 -1.79 3.91
C PRO A 94 -11.62 -2.11 2.98
N LEU A 95 -11.89 -2.07 1.68
CA LEU A 95 -10.90 -2.16 0.62
C LEU A 95 -10.46 -0.74 0.24
N ARG A 96 -9.40 -0.23 0.86
CA ARG A 96 -8.84 1.10 0.59
C ARG A 96 -7.58 1.07 -0.28
N GLY A 97 -6.84 -0.02 -0.24
CA GLY A 97 -5.63 -0.22 -1.04
C GLY A 97 -5.91 -0.57 -2.49
N ARG A 98 -5.01 -1.35 -3.09
CA ARG A 98 -5.08 -1.82 -4.48
C ARG A 98 -5.54 -3.28 -4.52
N ALA A 99 -6.46 -3.61 -5.42
CA ALA A 99 -6.88 -4.99 -5.68
C ALA A 99 -6.67 -5.37 -7.16
N ILE A 100 -5.92 -6.43 -7.41
CA ILE A 100 -5.58 -6.93 -8.75
C ILE A 100 -6.03 -8.39 -8.85
N ALA A 101 -7.22 -8.60 -9.41
CA ALA A 101 -7.78 -9.93 -9.66
C ALA A 101 -7.43 -10.39 -11.09
N GLY A 102 -7.49 -11.69 -11.32
CA GLY A 102 -7.16 -12.24 -12.63
C GLY A 102 -5.76 -11.87 -13.10
N ALA A 103 -4.77 -11.79 -12.20
CA ALA A 103 -3.42 -11.28 -12.49
C ALA A 103 -2.70 -12.02 -13.64
N ARG A 104 -3.15 -13.24 -13.98
CA ARG A 104 -2.71 -14.03 -15.14
C ARG A 104 -3.60 -13.94 -16.37
N GLY A 105 -4.43 -12.91 -16.47
CA GLY A 105 -5.31 -12.69 -17.62
C GLY A 105 -6.67 -13.40 -17.52
N ASN A 106 -7.11 -13.79 -16.32
CA ASN A 106 -8.46 -14.34 -16.14
C ASN A 106 -9.49 -13.20 -16.21
N THR A 107 -10.13 -13.05 -17.37
CA THR A 107 -11.14 -12.00 -17.62
C THR A 107 -12.46 -12.24 -16.87
N GLU A 108 -12.71 -13.47 -16.43
CA GLU A 108 -13.91 -13.84 -15.67
C GLU A 108 -13.74 -13.63 -14.16
N ALA A 109 -12.53 -13.25 -13.71
CA ALA A 109 -12.27 -12.96 -12.31
C ALA A 109 -13.09 -11.75 -11.84
N ARG A 110 -13.45 -11.77 -10.55
CA ARG A 110 -14.23 -10.72 -9.91
C ARG A 110 -13.55 -10.23 -8.64
N ILE A 111 -13.84 -8.98 -8.30
CA ILE A 111 -13.49 -8.41 -6.99
C ILE A 111 -14.79 -8.17 -6.24
N PHE A 112 -14.91 -8.72 -5.05
CA PHE A 112 -16.03 -8.50 -4.14
C PHE A 112 -15.53 -7.74 -2.92
N SER A 113 -16.27 -6.72 -2.49
CA SER A 113 -15.96 -6.01 -1.24
C SER A 113 -17.24 -5.72 -0.46
N THR A 114 -17.17 -5.78 0.87
CA THR A 114 -18.25 -5.28 1.75
C THR A 114 -18.22 -3.76 1.92
N CYS A 115 -17.09 -3.12 1.59
CA CYS A 115 -16.93 -1.67 1.62
C CYS A 115 -15.91 -1.26 0.56
N LEU A 116 -16.42 -0.78 -0.58
CA LEU A 116 -15.62 -0.48 -1.76
C LEU A 116 -15.09 0.97 -1.74
N GLU A 117 -13.83 1.15 -1.33
CA GLU A 117 -13.10 2.43 -1.33
C GLU A 117 -11.68 2.34 -1.97
N PRO A 118 -11.46 1.54 -3.03
CA PRO A 118 -10.11 1.17 -3.48
C PRO A 118 -9.36 2.34 -4.09
N GLN A 119 -8.04 2.43 -3.88
CA GLN A 119 -7.13 3.26 -4.67
C GLN A 119 -7.08 2.83 -6.14
N LEU A 120 -7.13 1.52 -6.37
CA LEU A 120 -7.09 0.91 -7.69
C LEU A 120 -7.80 -0.45 -7.65
N VAL A 121 -8.57 -0.72 -8.71
CA VAL A 121 -9.02 -2.08 -9.03
C VAL A 121 -8.53 -2.46 -10.42
N SER A 122 -8.13 -3.72 -10.58
CA SER A 122 -7.73 -4.29 -11.86
C SER A 122 -8.27 -5.71 -12.01
N ILE A 123 -8.73 -6.04 -13.21
CA ILE A 123 -9.13 -7.39 -13.60
C ILE A 123 -8.45 -7.67 -14.94
N ALA A 124 -7.64 -8.74 -15.01
CA ALA A 124 -6.96 -9.16 -16.23
C ALA A 124 -6.14 -8.03 -16.92
N GLY A 125 -5.57 -7.11 -16.14
CA GLY A 125 -4.77 -6.00 -16.65
C GLY A 125 -5.57 -4.74 -17.02
N ILE A 126 -6.89 -4.81 -17.10
CA ILE A 126 -7.75 -3.62 -17.23
C ILE A 126 -7.97 -3.02 -15.84
N TYR A 127 -7.60 -1.76 -15.66
CA TYR A 127 -7.63 -1.11 -14.36
C TYR A 127 -8.41 0.20 -14.35
N ARG A 128 -8.85 0.58 -13.15
CA ARG A 128 -9.41 1.90 -12.84
C ARG A 128 -8.81 2.42 -11.54
N THR A 129 -8.40 3.69 -11.55
CA THR A 129 -7.90 4.44 -10.38
C THR A 129 -9.00 5.30 -9.75
N THR A 130 -8.71 5.89 -8.59
CA THR A 130 -9.61 6.82 -7.87
C THR A 130 -9.76 8.21 -8.49
N GLU A 131 -9.12 8.50 -9.63
CA GLU A 131 -9.21 9.82 -10.26
C GLU A 131 -10.65 10.20 -10.63
N THR A 132 -11.44 9.21 -11.02
CA THR A 132 -12.89 9.35 -11.19
C THR A 132 -13.60 8.67 -10.05
N GLU A 133 -14.33 9.47 -9.30
CA GLU A 133 -15.18 9.06 -8.21
C GLU A 133 -16.08 7.85 -8.54
N LEU A 134 -16.22 6.94 -7.57
CA LEU A 134 -17.12 5.80 -7.68
C LEU A 134 -18.59 6.25 -7.54
N PRO A 135 -19.52 5.60 -8.26
CA PRO A 135 -20.96 5.84 -8.09
C PRO A 135 -21.41 5.67 -6.64
N ASP A 136 -22.36 6.50 -6.20
CA ASP A 136 -22.81 6.54 -4.80
C ASP A 136 -23.46 5.25 -4.31
N ASN A 137 -23.96 4.41 -5.22
CA ASN A 137 -24.55 3.12 -4.88
C ASN A 137 -23.51 2.04 -4.56
N VAL A 138 -22.22 2.25 -4.89
CA VAL A 138 -21.14 1.29 -4.60
C VAL A 138 -20.07 1.87 -3.67
N ARG A 139 -19.86 3.18 -3.65
CA ARG A 139 -18.84 3.82 -2.82
C ARG A 139 -19.07 3.53 -1.34
N GLY A 140 -18.07 2.94 -0.68
CA GLY A 140 -18.12 2.60 0.74
C GLY A 140 -19.14 1.51 1.09
N LYS A 141 -19.77 0.87 0.09
CA LYS A 141 -20.86 -0.10 0.25
C LYS A 141 -20.45 -1.48 -0.25
N PRO A 142 -21.25 -2.53 0.04
CA PRO A 142 -21.10 -3.82 -0.58
C PRO A 142 -21.22 -3.74 -2.11
N ALA A 143 -20.21 -4.22 -2.82
CA ALA A 143 -20.16 -4.14 -4.27
C ALA A 143 -19.30 -5.24 -4.88
N GLN A 144 -19.57 -5.55 -6.14
CA GLN A 144 -18.74 -6.36 -7.01
C GLN A 144 -18.17 -5.52 -8.16
N VAL A 145 -16.99 -5.92 -8.62
CA VAL A 145 -16.35 -5.43 -9.83
C VAL A 145 -16.14 -6.62 -10.75
N ARG A 146 -16.55 -6.48 -12.02
CA ARG A 146 -16.34 -7.49 -13.07
C ARG A 146 -15.98 -6.82 -14.39
N LEU A 147 -15.45 -7.60 -15.32
CA LEU A 147 -15.33 -7.17 -16.70
C LEU A 147 -16.62 -7.43 -17.50
N ASP A 148 -16.86 -6.54 -18.45
CA ASP A 148 -17.77 -6.72 -19.58
C ASP A 148 -17.02 -6.26 -20.84
N GLY A 149 -16.46 -7.23 -21.56
CA GLY A 149 -15.43 -6.96 -22.56
C GLY A 149 -14.20 -6.27 -21.93
N GLU A 150 -13.89 -5.07 -22.40
CA GLU A 150 -12.74 -4.28 -21.94
C GLU A 150 -13.12 -3.20 -20.89
N LYS A 151 -14.34 -3.27 -20.33
CA LYS A 151 -14.83 -2.29 -19.36
C LYS A 151 -15.03 -2.91 -17.98
N LEU A 152 -14.55 -2.21 -16.95
CA LEU A 152 -14.85 -2.52 -15.56
C LEU A 152 -16.24 -2.01 -15.20
N LEU A 153 -17.11 -2.93 -14.78
CA LEU A 153 -18.43 -2.63 -14.24
C LEU A 153 -18.43 -2.73 -12.72
N PHE A 154 -19.05 -1.76 -12.07
CA PHE A 154 -19.15 -1.65 -10.62
C PHE A 154 -20.63 -1.77 -10.25
N GLU A 155 -20.98 -2.82 -9.53
CA GLU A 155 -22.37 -3.19 -9.25
C GLU A 155 -22.56 -3.40 -7.75
N PRO A 156 -23.65 -2.93 -7.13
CA PRO A 156 -23.95 -3.25 -5.73
C PRO A 156 -24.08 -4.76 -5.50
N LEU A 157 -23.63 -5.23 -4.35
CA LEU A 157 -24.02 -6.54 -3.81
C LEU A 157 -25.27 -6.31 -2.97
N ALA A 158 -26.35 -7.06 -3.27
CA ALA A 158 -27.68 -6.88 -2.73
C ALA A 158 -27.74 -6.74 -1.20
#